data_AF-A0A124JUG8-F1
#
_entry.id   AF-A0A124JUG8-F1
#
_cell.length_a   1.000
_cell.length_b   1.000
_cell.length_c   1.000
_cell.angle_alpha   90.00
_cell.angle_beta   90.00
_cell.angle_gamma   90.00
#
_symmetry.space_group_name_H-M   'P 1'
#
loop_
_entity.id
_entity.type
_entity.pdbx_description
1 polymer ?
#
loop_
_entity_poly.entity_id
_entity_poly.type
_entity_poly.pdbx_seq_one_letter_code
_entity_poly.pdbx_strand_id
1 'polypeptide(L)'
;MLTHYQSSKGAIAINGMPLRYASNALAKLRRDEPERSGEIEALHAHVTKLEAAAEDATAVAVAPPPIGDNGGPPIEESGPKLTTWDAVKTNLDDLLTEAGNWADGIDITNQDQADSVGRLRGLLQQAVNAADDARVAEKKPLDDQIAEIQDRYNAYIAPMKNRQPGKASKAIAALGNLLTVWLNKQEADRREREAAAAAAAAEAAAKALAERAEAKETTDLAVMERADETLAAAEELIRQAKGVAREKVRAGGGDGLRAQALRTSYVAEPSGEKDAWTAALRHYMNHEPEEIKALIQRLASADARDPGKRARGIPGFIIREVKEV
;
A
#
# COMPACT_ATOMS: atom_id res chain seq x y z
N MET A 1 40.09 -32.11 15.82
CA MET A 1 39.58 -31.07 14.91
C MET A 1 38.89 -30.00 15.74
N LEU A 2 39.05 -28.73 15.38
CA LEU A 2 38.45 -27.62 16.11
C LEU A 2 36.93 -27.65 15.90
N THR A 3 36.16 -27.66 16.99
CA THR A 3 34.71 -27.91 16.97
C THR A 3 33.85 -26.65 17.19
N HIS A 4 34.49 -25.52 17.52
CA HIS A 4 33.80 -24.29 17.90
C HIS A 4 34.39 -23.07 17.20
N TYR A 5 33.51 -22.15 16.81
CA TYR A 5 33.81 -20.80 16.33
C TYR A 5 33.64 -19.82 17.49
N GLN A 6 34.63 -18.96 17.74
CA GLN A 6 34.48 -17.91 18.75
C GLN A 6 33.81 -16.68 18.12
N SER A 7 32.51 -16.52 18.41
CA SER A 7 31.73 -15.34 18.03
C SER A 7 31.81 -14.26 19.09
N SER A 8 31.38 -13.04 18.76
CA SER A 8 31.25 -11.95 19.73
C SER A 8 30.23 -12.22 20.86
N LYS A 9 29.42 -13.27 20.74
CA LYS A 9 28.45 -13.71 21.75
C LYS A 9 28.86 -15.01 22.46
N GLY A 10 30.09 -15.48 22.25
CA GLY A 10 30.65 -16.69 22.84
C GLY A 10 30.93 -17.81 21.82
N ALA A 11 31.44 -18.93 22.33
CA ALA A 11 31.79 -20.11 21.54
C ALA A 11 30.52 -20.79 20.98
N ILE A 12 30.50 -21.03 19.66
CA ILE A 12 29.39 -21.68 18.96
C ILE A 12 29.91 -22.94 18.29
N ALA A 13 29.24 -24.07 18.50
CA ALA A 13 29.60 -25.33 17.85
C ALA A 13 29.42 -25.24 16.32
N ILE A 14 30.48 -25.51 15.57
CA ILE A 14 30.51 -25.38 14.10
C ILE A 14 29.51 -26.33 13.46
N ASN A 15 29.43 -27.58 13.93
CA ASN A 15 28.53 -28.60 13.40
C ASN A 15 27.03 -28.24 13.46
N GLY A 16 26.64 -27.34 14.37
CA GLY A 16 25.25 -26.89 14.53
C GLY A 16 24.89 -25.65 13.73
N MET A 17 25.84 -25.06 13.00
CA MET A 17 25.59 -23.81 12.27
C MET A 17 24.84 -24.07 10.95
N PRO A 18 23.77 -23.31 10.66
CA PRO A 18 23.13 -23.35 9.35
C PRO A 18 24.00 -22.68 8.29
N LEU A 19 23.86 -23.10 7.03
CA LEU A 19 24.73 -22.70 5.90
C LEU A 19 24.95 -21.18 5.83
N ARG A 20 23.86 -20.39 5.82
CA ARG A 20 23.95 -18.92 5.77
C ARG A 20 24.76 -18.33 6.92
N TYR A 21 24.69 -18.91 8.11
CA TYR A 21 25.43 -18.43 9.27
C TYR A 21 26.91 -18.82 9.18
N ALA A 22 27.20 -20.07 8.80
CA ALA A 22 28.56 -20.57 8.62
C ALA A 22 29.32 -19.82 7.50
N SER A 23 28.68 -19.56 6.35
CA SER A 23 29.28 -18.82 5.23
C SER A 23 29.58 -17.36 5.60
N ASN A 24 28.67 -16.71 6.34
CA ASN A 24 28.90 -15.35 6.82
C ASN A 24 30.01 -15.28 7.88
N ALA A 25 30.09 -16.25 8.79
CA ALA A 25 31.15 -16.36 9.78
C ALA A 25 32.53 -16.60 9.13
N LEU A 26 32.58 -17.47 8.12
CA LEU A 26 33.78 -17.74 7.32
C LEU A 26 34.26 -16.49 6.55
N ALA A 27 33.34 -15.79 5.88
CA ALA A 27 33.66 -14.57 5.15
C ALA A 27 34.16 -13.46 6.09
N LYS A 28 33.60 -13.37 7.30
CA LYS A 28 34.04 -12.44 8.33
C LYS A 28 35.44 -12.77 8.84
N LEU A 29 35.70 -14.03 9.19
CA LEU A 29 37.04 -14.48 9.65
C LEU A 29 38.12 -14.25 8.60
N ARG A 30 37.85 -14.59 7.34
CA ARG A 30 38.80 -14.38 6.22
C ARG A 30 39.14 -12.90 6.00
N ARG A 31 38.23 -11.99 6.33
CA ARG A 31 38.41 -10.54 6.14
C ARG A 31 39.06 -9.87 7.34
N ASP A 32 38.59 -10.20 8.53
CA ASP A 32 38.88 -9.44 9.74
C ASP A 32 40.00 -10.09 10.58
N GLU A 33 40.16 -11.43 10.53
CA GLU A 33 41.07 -12.20 11.40
C GLU A 33 41.66 -13.44 10.66
N PRO A 34 42.43 -13.24 9.56
CA PRO A 34 42.94 -14.33 8.71
C PRO A 34 43.94 -15.26 9.41
N GLU A 35 44.53 -14.84 10.52
CA GLU A 35 45.46 -15.61 11.36
C GLU A 35 44.78 -16.77 12.10
N ARG A 36 43.45 -16.79 12.21
CA ARG A 36 42.67 -17.89 12.81
C ARG A 36 42.46 -19.06 11.84
N SER A 37 43.55 -19.53 11.23
CA SER A 37 43.56 -20.52 10.14
C SER A 37 42.83 -21.82 10.48
N GLY A 38 42.96 -22.33 11.71
CA GLY A 38 42.27 -23.55 12.15
C GLY A 38 40.74 -23.42 12.23
N GLU A 39 40.22 -22.22 12.52
CA GLU A 39 38.77 -21.95 12.50
C GLU A 39 38.26 -21.76 11.07
N ILE A 40 39.06 -21.13 10.23
CA ILE A 40 38.77 -20.95 8.80
C ILE A 40 38.69 -22.30 8.11
N GLU A 41 39.64 -23.21 8.36
CA GLU A 41 39.62 -24.57 7.79
C GLU A 41 38.41 -25.38 8.28
N ALA A 42 38.09 -25.31 9.58
CA ALA A 42 36.95 -26.02 10.15
C ALA A 42 35.60 -25.49 9.62
N LEU A 43 35.44 -24.16 9.52
CA LEU A 43 34.23 -23.55 8.95
C LEU A 43 34.14 -23.77 7.44
N HIS A 44 35.25 -23.75 6.72
CA HIS A 44 35.28 -24.05 5.29
C HIS A 44 34.85 -25.49 5.03
N ALA A 45 35.39 -26.47 5.77
CA ALA A 45 34.97 -27.87 5.65
C ALA A 45 33.48 -28.07 5.97
N HIS A 46 32.95 -27.34 6.96
CA HIS A 46 31.52 -27.39 7.30
C HIS A 46 30.64 -26.72 6.24
N VAL A 47 31.05 -25.58 5.70
CA VAL A 47 30.35 -24.90 4.59
C VAL A 47 30.33 -25.78 3.35
N THR A 48 31.46 -26.36 2.94
CA THR A 48 31.53 -27.28 1.80
C THR A 48 30.64 -28.50 2.02
N LYS A 49 30.59 -29.05 3.24
CA LYS A 49 29.68 -30.15 3.59
C LYS A 49 28.20 -29.74 3.46
N LEU A 50 27.85 -28.54 3.90
CA LEU A 50 26.49 -28.02 3.83
C LEU A 50 26.08 -27.60 2.41
N GLU A 51 27.02 -27.12 1.60
CA GLU A 51 26.81 -26.81 0.18
C GLU A 51 26.60 -28.10 -0.62
N ALA A 52 27.43 -29.13 -0.40
CA ALA A 52 27.21 -30.45 -0.98
C ALA A 52 25.87 -31.06 -0.54
N ALA A 53 25.50 -30.93 0.74
CA ALA A 53 24.20 -31.37 1.24
C ALA A 53 23.03 -30.53 0.68
N ALA A 54 23.24 -29.25 0.36
CA ALA A 54 22.24 -28.40 -0.26
C ALA A 54 22.10 -28.70 -1.76
N GLU A 55 23.19 -29.01 -2.45
CA GLU A 55 23.21 -29.48 -3.83
C GLU A 55 22.52 -30.84 -3.96
N ASP A 56 22.82 -31.79 -3.06
CA ASP A 56 22.11 -33.07 -2.94
C ASP A 56 20.63 -32.85 -2.58
N ALA A 57 20.30 -31.89 -1.71
CA ALA A 57 18.91 -31.53 -1.41
C ALA A 57 18.20 -30.87 -2.60
N THR A 58 18.89 -30.13 -3.47
CA THR A 58 18.30 -29.60 -4.72
C THR A 58 18.20 -30.65 -5.83
N ALA A 59 19.10 -31.64 -5.86
CA ALA A 59 19.01 -32.79 -6.74
C ALA A 59 17.89 -33.76 -6.31
N VAL A 60 17.68 -33.90 -5.00
CA VAL A 60 16.54 -34.63 -4.40
C VAL A 60 15.26 -33.80 -4.43
N ALA A 61 15.28 -32.47 -4.43
CA ALA A 61 14.09 -31.60 -4.56
C ALA A 61 13.49 -31.57 -5.98
N VAL A 62 14.09 -32.26 -6.96
CA VAL A 62 13.40 -32.65 -8.20
C VAL A 62 12.44 -33.83 -7.96
N ALA A 63 12.52 -34.48 -6.79
CA ALA A 63 11.51 -35.40 -6.28
C ALA A 63 10.81 -34.79 -5.05
N PRO A 64 9.49 -34.56 -5.09
CA PRO A 64 8.78 -33.99 -3.95
C PRO A 64 8.87 -34.90 -2.72
N PRO A 65 8.89 -34.35 -1.48
CA PRO A 65 8.87 -35.18 -0.27
C PRO A 65 7.58 -36.01 -0.23
N PRO A 66 7.62 -37.25 0.33
CA PRO A 66 6.41 -38.02 0.52
C PRO A 66 5.55 -37.29 1.56
N ILE A 67 4.54 -36.58 1.07
CA ILE A 67 3.36 -36.24 1.84
C ILE A 67 2.88 -37.56 2.43
N GLY A 68 2.64 -37.56 3.74
CA GLY A 68 2.01 -38.68 4.43
C GLY A 68 0.58 -38.81 3.96
N ASP A 69 0.43 -39.31 2.74
CA ASP A 69 -0.83 -39.75 2.16
C ASP A 69 -1.11 -41.12 2.72
N ASN A 70 -2.30 -41.23 3.29
CA ASN A 70 -2.95 -42.43 3.76
C ASN A 70 -3.21 -43.36 2.56
N GLY A 71 -2.13 -43.97 2.04
CA GLY A 71 -2.11 -45.14 1.15
C GLY A 71 -3.11 -45.16 0.00
N GLY A 72 -3.62 -44.00 -0.41
CA GLY A 72 -4.53 -43.89 -1.55
C GLY A 72 -3.76 -44.29 -2.81
N PRO A 73 -4.41 -44.93 -3.79
CA PRO A 73 -3.75 -45.26 -5.04
C PRO A 73 -3.12 -43.98 -5.64
N PRO A 74 -1.95 -44.09 -6.30
CA PRO A 74 -1.30 -42.95 -6.93
C PRO A 74 -2.31 -42.20 -7.79
N ILE A 75 -2.50 -40.91 -7.51
CA ILE A 75 -3.21 -40.05 -8.45
C ILE A 75 -2.22 -39.85 -9.61
N GLU A 76 -2.24 -40.77 -10.56
CA GLU A 76 -1.67 -40.50 -11.86
C GLU A 76 -2.21 -39.14 -12.34
N GLU A 77 -1.36 -38.26 -12.87
CA GLU A 77 -1.80 -37.14 -13.72
C GLU A 77 -2.41 -37.73 -15.00
N SER A 78 -3.54 -38.40 -14.89
CA SER A 78 -4.24 -39.10 -15.95
C SER A 78 -5.70 -38.66 -16.03
N GLY A 79 -5.92 -37.35 -15.88
CA GLY A 79 -7.02 -36.71 -16.58
C GLY A 79 -6.64 -36.54 -18.07
N PRO A 80 -7.57 -36.69 -19.03
CA PRO A 80 -7.29 -36.36 -20.41
C PRO A 80 -6.77 -34.92 -20.47
N LYS A 81 -5.60 -34.69 -21.08
CA LYS A 81 -5.10 -33.35 -21.37
C LYS A 81 -5.98 -32.75 -22.46
N LEU A 82 -7.13 -32.21 -22.06
CA LEU A 82 -8.06 -31.51 -22.92
C LEU A 82 -7.45 -30.13 -23.18
N THR A 83 -6.72 -30.01 -24.29
CA THR A 83 -5.97 -28.79 -24.62
C THR A 83 -6.80 -27.77 -25.38
N THR A 84 -7.99 -28.14 -25.85
CA THR A 84 -8.92 -27.24 -26.54
C THR A 84 -10.15 -27.00 -25.69
N TRP A 85 -10.67 -25.77 -25.76
CA TRP A 85 -11.91 -25.38 -25.09
C TRP A 85 -13.07 -26.33 -25.39
N ASP A 86 -13.23 -26.75 -26.65
CA ASP A 86 -14.32 -27.66 -27.05
C ASP A 86 -14.22 -29.02 -26.35
N ALA A 87 -13.01 -29.52 -26.13
CA ALA A 87 -12.77 -30.78 -25.44
C ALA A 87 -13.01 -30.65 -23.93
N VAL A 88 -12.54 -29.55 -23.31
CA VAL A 88 -12.81 -29.21 -21.91
C VAL A 88 -14.31 -29.08 -21.65
N LYS A 89 -15.00 -28.34 -22.52
CA LYS A 89 -16.43 -28.11 -22.45
C LYS A 89 -17.21 -29.43 -22.54
N THR A 90 -16.90 -30.25 -23.53
CA THR A 90 -17.60 -31.54 -23.73
C THR A 90 -17.47 -32.43 -22.49
N ASN A 91 -16.26 -32.60 -21.95
CA ASN A 91 -16.05 -33.41 -20.74
C ASN A 91 -16.80 -32.88 -19.51
N LEU A 92 -16.78 -31.55 -19.31
CA LEU A 92 -17.51 -30.94 -18.19
C LEU A 92 -19.03 -31.06 -18.37
N ASP A 93 -19.56 -30.81 -19.57
CA ASP A 93 -20.99 -30.93 -19.87
C ASP A 93 -21.49 -32.36 -19.66
N ASP A 94 -20.69 -33.37 -20.03
CA ASP A 94 -20.99 -34.79 -19.80
C ASP A 94 -21.02 -35.12 -18.29
N LEU A 95 -19.98 -34.74 -17.54
CA LEU A 95 -19.90 -34.99 -16.09
C LEU A 95 -20.96 -34.21 -15.31
N LEU A 96 -21.34 -33.01 -15.75
CA LEU A 96 -22.40 -32.21 -15.15
C LEU A 96 -23.78 -32.83 -15.40
N THR A 97 -23.99 -33.39 -16.60
CA THR A 97 -25.21 -34.15 -16.90
C THR A 97 -25.31 -35.38 -15.98
N GLU A 98 -24.22 -36.13 -15.81
CA GLU A 98 -24.17 -37.25 -14.86
C GLU A 98 -24.40 -36.79 -13.43
N ALA A 99 -23.81 -35.67 -13.01
CA ALA A 99 -24.02 -35.11 -11.67
C ALA A 99 -25.47 -34.72 -11.44
N GLY A 100 -26.15 -34.17 -12.45
CA GLY A 100 -27.59 -33.88 -12.40
C GLY A 100 -28.44 -35.13 -12.19
N ASN A 101 -28.02 -36.29 -12.71
CA ASN A 101 -28.72 -37.56 -12.51
C ASN A 101 -28.54 -38.13 -11.09
N TRP A 102 -27.44 -37.79 -10.40
CA TRP A 102 -27.16 -38.27 -9.04
C TRP A 102 -27.54 -37.26 -7.94
N ALA A 103 -27.56 -35.96 -8.24
CA ALA A 103 -27.87 -34.88 -7.31
C ALA A 103 -29.34 -34.42 -7.47
N ASP A 104 -30.27 -35.36 -7.54
CA ASP A 104 -31.70 -35.13 -7.74
C ASP A 104 -32.50 -34.95 -6.44
N GLY A 105 -31.82 -35.04 -5.29
CA GLY A 105 -32.40 -34.91 -3.95
C GLY A 105 -32.90 -36.22 -3.35
N ILE A 106 -32.64 -37.37 -3.99
CA ILE A 106 -32.90 -38.70 -3.43
C ILE A 106 -31.77 -39.07 -2.45
N ASP A 107 -32.15 -39.64 -1.30
CA ASP A 107 -31.20 -40.11 -0.29
C ASP A 107 -30.37 -41.30 -0.81
N ILE A 108 -29.08 -41.30 -0.46
CA ILE A 108 -28.17 -42.43 -0.71
C ILE A 108 -28.53 -43.56 0.26
N THR A 109 -28.87 -44.74 -0.28
CA THR A 109 -29.41 -45.88 0.49
C THR A 109 -28.42 -47.03 0.68
N ASN A 110 -27.31 -47.05 -0.05
CA ASN A 110 -26.30 -48.09 0.04
C ASN A 110 -24.89 -47.57 -0.26
N GLN A 111 -23.87 -48.38 0.08
CA GLN A 111 -22.46 -48.01 -0.08
C GLN A 111 -22.06 -47.86 -1.56
N ASP A 112 -22.59 -48.70 -2.45
CA ASP A 112 -22.26 -48.64 -3.89
C ASP A 112 -22.71 -47.31 -4.53
N GLN A 113 -23.84 -46.75 -4.07
CA GLN A 113 -24.31 -45.41 -4.44
C GLN A 113 -23.38 -44.32 -3.89
N ALA A 114 -22.96 -44.42 -2.63
CA ALA A 114 -22.01 -43.48 -2.03
C ALA A 114 -20.66 -43.47 -2.76
N ASP A 115 -20.14 -44.65 -3.12
CA ASP A 115 -18.88 -44.81 -3.84
C ASP A 115 -18.97 -44.27 -5.28
N SER A 116 -20.11 -44.46 -5.94
CA SER A 116 -20.39 -43.92 -7.28
C SER A 116 -20.43 -42.38 -7.27
N VAL A 117 -21.13 -41.78 -6.30
CA VAL A 117 -21.17 -40.32 -6.10
C VAL A 117 -19.78 -39.78 -5.75
N GLY A 118 -19.04 -40.47 -4.89
CA GLY A 118 -17.67 -40.13 -4.53
C GLY A 118 -16.72 -40.12 -5.73
N ARG A 119 -16.83 -41.13 -6.61
CA ARG A 119 -16.08 -41.21 -7.86
C ARG A 119 -16.44 -40.06 -8.81
N LEU A 120 -17.72 -39.79 -9.02
CA LEU A 120 -18.18 -38.71 -9.89
C LEU A 120 -17.70 -37.33 -9.41
N ARG A 121 -17.76 -37.08 -8.10
CA ARG A 121 -17.19 -35.86 -7.49
C ARG A 121 -15.68 -35.76 -7.74
N GLY A 122 -14.95 -36.88 -7.63
CA GLY A 122 -13.52 -36.94 -7.92
C GLY A 122 -13.21 -36.60 -9.38
N LEU A 123 -13.96 -37.17 -10.32
CA LEU A 123 -13.84 -36.89 -11.76
C LEU A 123 -14.14 -35.43 -12.09
N LEU A 124 -15.19 -34.85 -11.50
CA LEU A 124 -15.50 -33.43 -11.64
C LEU A 124 -14.35 -32.54 -11.12
N GLN A 125 -13.77 -32.86 -9.98
CA GLN A 125 -12.65 -32.09 -9.44
C GLN A 125 -11.43 -32.14 -10.38
N GLN A 126 -11.13 -33.31 -10.94
CA GLN A 126 -10.05 -33.47 -11.92
C GLN A 126 -10.33 -32.69 -13.21
N ALA A 127 -11.57 -32.73 -13.71
CA ALA A 127 -11.98 -32.00 -14.90
C ALA A 127 -11.89 -30.47 -14.70
N VAL A 128 -12.26 -29.97 -13.52
CA VAL A 128 -12.11 -28.55 -13.15
C VAL A 128 -10.64 -28.13 -13.12
N ASN A 129 -9.77 -28.94 -12.52
CA ASN A 129 -8.33 -28.65 -12.49
C ASN A 129 -7.74 -28.63 -13.90
N ALA A 130 -8.08 -29.62 -14.74
CA ALA A 130 -7.63 -29.69 -16.13
C ALA A 130 -8.12 -28.48 -16.96
N ALA A 131 -9.33 -27.98 -16.68
CA ALA A 131 -9.85 -26.77 -17.31
C ALA A 131 -9.08 -25.51 -16.90
N ASP A 132 -8.69 -25.37 -15.63
CA ASP A 132 -7.86 -24.23 -15.19
C ASP A 132 -6.45 -24.30 -15.77
N ASP A 133 -5.86 -25.50 -15.85
CA ASP A 133 -4.56 -25.69 -16.51
C ASP A 133 -4.59 -25.29 -17.99
N ALA A 134 -5.64 -25.71 -18.72
CA ALA A 134 -5.86 -25.31 -20.11
C ALA A 134 -6.03 -23.78 -20.24
N ARG A 135 -6.81 -23.16 -19.34
CA ARG A 135 -7.01 -21.70 -19.29
C ARG A 135 -5.70 -20.97 -19.03
N VAL A 136 -4.88 -21.43 -18.09
CA VAL A 136 -3.57 -20.84 -17.77
C VAL A 136 -2.63 -20.97 -18.97
N ALA A 137 -2.59 -22.13 -19.62
CA ALA A 137 -1.77 -22.36 -20.81
C ALA A 137 -2.18 -21.46 -21.99
N GLU A 138 -3.48 -21.31 -22.25
CA GLU A 138 -4.00 -20.43 -23.29
C GLU A 138 -3.73 -18.94 -22.99
N LYS A 139 -3.87 -18.53 -21.72
CA LYS A 139 -3.64 -17.14 -21.30
C LYS A 139 -2.16 -16.76 -21.28
N LYS A 140 -1.26 -17.70 -21.00
CA LYS A 140 0.19 -17.46 -20.84
C LYS A 140 0.83 -16.60 -21.94
N PRO A 141 0.69 -16.88 -23.25
CA PRO A 141 1.29 -16.04 -24.28
C PRO A 141 0.75 -14.60 -24.28
N LEU A 142 -0.52 -14.39 -23.90
CA LEU A 142 -1.09 -13.04 -23.77
C LEU A 142 -0.55 -12.33 -22.54
N ASP A 143 -0.45 -13.02 -21.41
CA ASP A 143 0.14 -12.47 -20.19
C ASP A 143 1.61 -12.07 -20.43
N ASP A 144 2.38 -12.88 -21.16
CA ASP A 144 3.77 -12.60 -21.52
C ASP A 144 3.87 -11.34 -22.42
N GLN A 145 2.99 -11.21 -23.42
CA GLN A 145 2.92 -10.01 -24.27
C GLN A 145 2.52 -8.76 -23.48
N ILE A 146 1.54 -8.89 -22.57
CA ILE A 146 1.11 -7.80 -21.70
C ILE A 146 2.27 -7.40 -20.78
N ALA A 147 2.99 -8.36 -20.21
CA ALA A 147 4.14 -8.10 -19.35
C ALA A 147 5.25 -7.35 -20.10
N GLU A 148 5.59 -7.77 -21.32
CA GLU A 148 6.59 -7.07 -22.14
C GLU A 148 6.19 -5.60 -22.41
N ILE A 149 4.92 -5.37 -22.79
CA ILE A 149 4.39 -4.03 -22.99
C ILE A 149 4.49 -3.22 -21.69
N GLN A 150 3.99 -3.79 -20.59
CA GLN A 150 4.02 -3.12 -19.29
C GLN A 150 5.44 -2.75 -18.88
N ASP A 151 6.41 -3.66 -19.00
CA ASP A 151 7.79 -3.41 -18.62
C ASP A 151 8.43 -2.29 -19.45
N ARG A 152 8.22 -2.30 -20.77
CA ARG A 152 8.72 -1.24 -21.67
C ARG A 152 8.20 0.14 -21.30
N TYR A 153 6.91 0.26 -20.99
CA TYR A 153 6.32 1.54 -20.59
C TYR A 153 6.69 1.90 -19.15
N ASN A 154 6.66 0.95 -18.22
CA ASN A 154 6.97 1.17 -16.81
C ASN A 154 8.38 1.72 -16.59
N ALA A 155 9.34 1.36 -17.45
CA ALA A 155 10.67 1.97 -17.46
C ALA A 155 10.66 3.52 -17.49
N TYR A 156 9.61 4.12 -18.09
CA TYR A 156 9.46 5.57 -18.21
C TYR A 156 8.35 6.13 -17.32
N ILE A 157 7.19 5.48 -17.29
CA ILE A 157 5.96 6.05 -16.70
C ILE A 157 5.55 5.38 -15.39
N ALA A 158 6.31 4.41 -14.87
CA ALA A 158 5.96 3.78 -13.61
C ALA A 158 5.79 4.83 -12.50
N PRO A 159 4.71 4.77 -11.69
CA PRO A 159 4.44 5.73 -10.63
C PRO A 159 5.57 5.86 -9.60
N MET A 160 5.66 7.03 -8.96
CA MET A 160 6.66 7.31 -7.91
C MET A 160 6.54 6.41 -6.67
N LYS A 161 5.37 5.82 -6.42
CA LYS A 161 5.14 4.89 -5.31
C LYS A 161 5.69 3.47 -5.56
N ASN A 162 6.07 3.16 -6.80
CA ASN A 162 6.59 1.84 -7.14
C ASN A 162 8.04 1.69 -6.64
N ARG A 163 8.47 0.45 -6.42
CA ARG A 163 9.86 0.14 -6.01
C ARG A 163 10.89 0.70 -6.99
N GLN A 164 10.57 0.69 -8.29
CA GLN A 164 11.37 1.32 -9.34
C GLN A 164 10.51 2.29 -10.14
N PRO A 165 10.50 3.59 -9.78
CA PRO A 165 9.76 4.58 -10.54
C PRO A 165 10.38 4.82 -11.92
N GLY A 166 9.51 5.14 -12.88
CA GLY A 166 9.91 5.40 -14.26
C GLY A 166 10.72 6.70 -14.40
N LYS A 167 11.57 6.76 -15.42
CA LYS A 167 12.46 7.91 -15.66
C LYS A 167 11.70 9.23 -15.84
N ALA A 168 10.60 9.23 -16.59
CA ALA A 168 9.80 10.42 -16.82
C ALA A 168 9.05 10.84 -15.54
N SER A 169 8.50 9.87 -14.79
CA SER A 169 7.85 10.16 -13.51
C SER A 169 8.81 10.80 -12.49
N LYS A 170 10.07 10.34 -12.44
CA LYS A 170 11.13 10.98 -11.63
C LYS A 170 11.43 12.41 -12.07
N ALA A 171 11.56 12.64 -13.38
CA ALA A 171 11.81 13.97 -13.94
C ALA A 171 10.66 14.94 -13.64
N ILE A 172 9.40 14.50 -13.83
CA ILE A 172 8.22 15.29 -13.50
C ILE A 172 8.20 15.65 -12.01
N ALA A 173 8.47 14.69 -11.13
CA ALA A 173 8.53 14.95 -9.69
C ALA A 173 9.65 15.95 -9.33
N ALA A 174 10.85 15.80 -9.90
CA ALA A 174 11.96 16.70 -9.65
C ALA A 174 11.66 18.14 -10.12
N LEU A 175 11.09 18.30 -11.31
CA LEU A 175 10.66 19.61 -11.84
C LEU A 175 9.53 20.20 -11.00
N GLY A 176 8.58 19.37 -10.54
CA GLY A 176 7.52 19.78 -9.63
C GLY A 176 8.06 20.29 -8.29
N ASN A 177 9.07 19.62 -7.71
CA ASN A 177 9.73 20.06 -6.48
C ASN A 177 10.47 21.40 -6.69
N LEU A 178 11.20 21.53 -7.79
CA LEU A 178 11.88 22.79 -8.14
C LEU A 178 10.87 23.94 -8.27
N LEU A 179 9.75 23.68 -8.97
CA LEU A 179 8.70 24.66 -9.16
C LEU A 179 8.00 25.03 -7.85
N THR A 180 7.81 24.06 -6.95
CA THR A 180 7.23 24.28 -5.63
C THR A 180 8.05 25.27 -4.81
N VAL A 181 9.38 25.16 -4.82
CA VAL A 181 10.27 26.12 -4.13
C VAL A 181 10.10 27.53 -4.69
N TRP A 182 10.07 27.66 -6.01
CA TRP A 182 9.87 28.97 -6.67
C TRP A 182 8.49 29.57 -6.36
N LEU A 183 7.42 28.79 -6.48
CA LEU A 183 6.06 29.27 -6.21
C LEU A 183 5.87 29.63 -4.74
N ASN A 184 6.50 28.91 -3.80
CA ASN A 184 6.48 29.28 -2.38
C ASN A 184 7.18 30.63 -2.14
N LYS A 185 8.29 30.90 -2.82
CA LYS A 185 8.94 32.21 -2.76
C LYS A 185 8.02 33.31 -3.27
N GLN A 186 7.42 33.12 -4.45
CA GLN A 186 6.48 34.08 -5.02
C GLN A 186 5.23 34.28 -4.16
N GLU A 187 4.76 33.23 -3.48
CA GLU A 187 3.66 33.30 -2.52
C GLU A 187 4.06 34.11 -1.27
N ALA A 188 5.28 33.96 -0.76
CA ALA A 188 5.82 34.78 0.33
C ALA A 188 5.92 36.25 -0.10
N ASP A 189 6.51 36.52 -1.27
CA ASP A 189 6.62 37.87 -1.84
C ASP A 189 5.22 38.51 -2.05
N ARG A 190 4.22 37.73 -2.49
CA ARG A 190 2.84 38.21 -2.58
C ARG A 190 2.25 38.52 -1.21
N ARG A 191 2.44 37.65 -0.21
CA ARG A 191 1.93 37.86 1.15
C ARG A 191 2.55 39.08 1.81
N GLU A 192 3.82 39.35 1.59
CA GLU A 192 4.47 40.58 2.07
C GLU A 192 3.85 41.83 1.43
N ARG A 193 3.64 41.81 0.10
CA ARG A 193 2.94 42.89 -0.60
C ARG A 193 1.49 43.05 -0.13
N GLU A 194 0.80 41.95 0.11
CA GLU A 194 -0.57 41.94 0.62
C GLU A 194 -0.64 42.54 2.02
N ALA A 195 0.25 42.14 2.93
CA ALA A 195 0.34 42.69 4.27
C ALA A 195 0.68 44.18 4.27
N ALA A 196 1.63 44.61 3.43
CA ALA A 196 1.99 46.02 3.29
C ALA A 196 0.81 46.86 2.73
N ALA A 197 0.15 46.37 1.68
CA ALA A 197 -1.00 47.05 1.09
C ALA A 197 -2.19 47.10 2.07
N ALA A 198 -2.44 46.03 2.83
CA ALA A 198 -3.47 45.99 3.85
C ALA A 198 -3.17 46.95 5.01
N ALA A 199 -1.92 47.02 5.46
CA ALA A 199 -1.50 47.96 6.51
C ALA A 199 -1.67 49.42 6.06
N ALA A 200 -1.19 49.76 4.84
CA ALA A 200 -1.34 51.09 4.27
C ALA A 200 -2.82 51.48 4.08
N ALA A 201 -3.66 50.55 3.60
CA ALA A 201 -5.09 50.77 3.46
C ALA A 201 -5.79 50.96 4.82
N ALA A 202 -5.40 50.20 5.85
CA ALA A 202 -5.95 50.34 7.20
C ALA A 202 -5.56 51.68 7.84
N GLU A 203 -4.31 52.11 7.71
CA GLU A 203 -3.84 53.40 8.20
C GLU A 203 -4.56 54.56 7.49
N ALA A 204 -4.64 54.52 6.15
CA ALA A 204 -5.35 55.52 5.37
C ALA A 204 -6.84 55.58 5.72
N ALA A 205 -7.49 54.43 5.91
CA ALA A 205 -8.89 54.39 6.33
C ALA A 205 -9.09 54.95 7.74
N ALA A 206 -8.19 54.67 8.69
CA ALA A 206 -8.25 55.24 10.03
C ALA A 206 -8.08 56.76 10.00
N LYS A 207 -7.13 57.27 9.21
CA LYS A 207 -6.92 58.71 9.02
C LYS A 207 -8.14 59.38 8.38
N ALA A 208 -8.68 58.82 7.30
CA ALA A 208 -9.87 59.33 6.64
C ALA A 208 -11.09 59.34 7.58
N LEU A 209 -11.28 58.32 8.41
CA LEU A 209 -12.35 58.29 9.40
C LEU A 209 -12.21 59.38 10.48
N ALA A 210 -10.99 59.63 10.94
CA ALA A 210 -10.71 60.70 11.90
C ALA A 210 -10.96 62.09 11.32
N GLU A 211 -10.44 62.37 10.12
CA GLU A 211 -10.66 63.66 9.43
C GLU A 211 -12.12 63.86 9.05
N ARG A 212 -12.83 62.80 8.66
CA ARG A 212 -14.27 62.87 8.40
C ARG A 212 -15.08 63.09 9.68
N ALA A 213 -14.62 62.64 10.83
CA ALA A 213 -15.27 62.94 12.11
C ALA A 213 -15.10 64.42 12.46
N GLU A 214 -13.91 64.99 12.24
CA GLU A 214 -13.64 66.42 12.40
C GLU A 214 -14.44 67.29 11.42
N ALA A 215 -14.52 66.88 10.15
CA ALA A 215 -15.27 67.58 9.12
C ALA A 215 -16.78 67.65 9.37
N LYS A 216 -17.35 66.74 10.18
CA LYS A 216 -18.78 66.79 10.55
C LYS A 216 -19.11 67.87 11.56
N GLU A 217 -18.13 68.24 12.40
CA GLU A 217 -18.32 69.18 13.51
C GLU A 217 -17.92 70.62 13.13
N THR A 218 -17.24 70.80 11.99
CA THR A 218 -16.75 72.10 11.52
C THR A 218 -17.68 72.77 10.52
N THR A 219 -17.56 74.09 10.39
CA THR A 219 -18.17 74.90 9.31
C THR A 219 -17.14 75.39 8.30
N ASP A 220 -15.88 74.95 8.40
CA ASP A 220 -14.79 75.31 7.48
C ASP A 220 -14.79 74.38 6.26
N LEU A 221 -15.08 74.96 5.09
CA LEU A 221 -15.12 74.25 3.81
C LEU A 221 -13.78 73.57 3.48
N ALA A 222 -12.64 74.17 3.83
CA ALA A 222 -11.33 73.59 3.54
C ALA A 222 -11.03 72.32 4.34
N VAL A 223 -11.65 72.16 5.53
CA VAL A 223 -11.55 70.94 6.33
C VAL A 223 -12.43 69.84 5.73
N MET A 224 -13.61 70.20 5.22
CA MET A 224 -14.51 69.27 4.54
C MET A 224 -13.89 68.73 3.25
N GLU A 225 -13.34 69.61 2.40
CA GLU A 225 -12.67 69.21 1.15
C GLU A 225 -11.46 68.29 1.41
N ARG A 226 -10.65 68.60 2.44
CA ARG A 226 -9.53 67.74 2.83
C ARG A 226 -9.97 66.34 3.27
N ALA A 227 -11.05 66.25 4.05
CA ALA A 227 -11.59 64.97 4.49
C ALA A 227 -12.14 64.13 3.31
N ASP A 228 -12.73 64.77 2.30
CA ASP A 228 -13.19 64.10 1.08
C ASP A 228 -12.00 63.61 0.22
N GLU A 229 -10.94 64.41 0.10
CA GLU A 229 -9.69 64.01 -0.57
C GLU A 229 -9.02 62.82 0.13
N THR A 230 -8.95 62.84 1.47
CA THR A 230 -8.34 61.73 2.22
C THR A 230 -9.20 60.46 2.20
N LEU A 231 -10.52 60.59 2.17
CA LEU A 231 -11.42 59.46 1.95
C LEU A 231 -11.21 58.84 0.56
N ALA A 232 -11.15 59.66 -0.50
CA ALA A 232 -10.89 59.19 -1.86
C ALA A 232 -9.54 58.45 -1.98
N ALA A 233 -8.50 58.98 -1.34
CA ALA A 233 -7.18 58.33 -1.27
C ALA A 233 -7.22 56.99 -0.51
N ALA A 234 -7.96 56.91 0.60
CA ALA A 234 -8.14 55.67 1.35
C ALA A 234 -8.88 54.60 0.54
N GLU A 235 -9.93 54.99 -0.20
CA GLU A 235 -10.67 54.08 -1.08
C GLU A 235 -9.82 53.50 -2.21
N GLU A 236 -8.92 54.30 -2.78
CA GLU A 236 -7.94 53.85 -3.77
C GLU A 236 -7.01 52.77 -3.17
N LEU A 237 -6.45 53.03 -1.99
CA LEU A 237 -5.57 52.07 -1.30
C LEU A 237 -6.31 50.78 -0.93
N ILE A 238 -7.58 50.86 -0.51
CA ILE A 238 -8.42 49.67 -0.28
C ILE A 238 -8.61 48.89 -1.58
N ARG A 239 -8.80 49.57 -2.72
CA ARG A 239 -8.94 48.91 -4.03
C ARG A 239 -7.64 48.22 -4.44
N GLN A 240 -6.51 48.87 -4.23
CA GLN A 240 -5.18 48.29 -4.48
C GLN A 240 -4.93 47.06 -3.59
N ALA A 241 -5.20 47.14 -2.29
CA ALA A 241 -5.07 46.01 -1.36
C ALA A 241 -5.94 44.81 -1.80
N LYS A 242 -7.19 45.06 -2.21
CA LYS A 242 -8.08 44.03 -2.77
C LYS A 242 -7.53 43.43 -4.08
N GLY A 243 -6.87 44.23 -4.91
CA GLY A 243 -6.20 43.77 -6.12
C GLY A 243 -5.08 42.78 -5.82
N VAL A 244 -4.21 43.13 -4.88
CA VAL A 244 -3.08 42.27 -4.46
C VAL A 244 -3.59 40.97 -3.82
N ALA A 245 -4.60 41.04 -2.95
CA ALA A 245 -5.17 39.86 -2.30
C ALA A 245 -5.80 38.85 -3.29
N ARG A 246 -6.23 39.31 -4.47
CA ARG A 246 -6.80 38.45 -5.52
C ARG A 246 -5.76 37.89 -6.48
N GLU A 247 -4.51 38.36 -6.41
CA GLU A 247 -3.43 37.92 -7.28
C GLU A 247 -3.09 36.44 -7.05
N LYS A 248 -3.09 35.66 -8.12
CA LYS A 248 -2.79 34.22 -8.06
C LYS A 248 -1.37 33.95 -8.52
N VAL A 249 -0.56 33.38 -7.63
CA VAL A 249 0.79 32.92 -7.96
C VAL A 249 0.69 31.65 -8.81
N ARG A 250 1.24 31.71 -10.01
CA ARG A 250 1.25 30.60 -10.98
C ARG A 250 2.45 30.71 -11.91
N ALA A 251 2.94 29.57 -12.38
CA ALA A 251 3.89 29.49 -13.46
C ALA A 251 3.17 29.16 -14.77
N GLY A 252 3.36 29.99 -15.79
CA GLY A 252 2.85 29.73 -17.13
C GLY A 252 3.58 28.56 -17.77
N GLY A 253 2.83 27.67 -18.44
CA GLY A 253 3.42 26.55 -19.18
C GLY A 253 3.94 26.95 -20.57
N GLY A 254 3.51 28.09 -21.11
CA GLY A 254 3.74 28.44 -22.53
C GLY A 254 2.94 27.56 -23.49
N ASP A 255 2.92 27.90 -24.79
CA ASP A 255 2.48 27.02 -25.89
C ASP A 255 1.16 26.24 -25.68
N GLY A 256 0.15 26.89 -25.08
CA GLY A 256 -1.15 26.27 -24.79
C GLY A 256 -1.17 25.28 -23.61
N LEU A 257 -0.05 25.11 -22.89
CA LEU A 257 0.04 24.29 -21.70
C LEU A 257 -0.58 24.96 -20.48
N ARG A 258 -1.25 24.16 -19.64
CA ARG A 258 -1.91 24.65 -18.42
C ARG A 258 -0.89 25.20 -17.44
N ALA A 259 -1.18 26.38 -16.89
CA ALA A 259 -0.40 26.97 -15.81
C ALA A 259 -0.41 26.09 -14.54
N GLN A 260 0.74 26.02 -13.88
CA GLN A 260 0.95 25.30 -12.63
C GLN A 260 0.84 26.27 -11.45
N ALA A 261 0.13 25.86 -10.41
CA ALA A 261 -0.07 26.63 -9.19
C ALA A 261 0.02 25.71 -7.97
N LEU A 262 0.33 26.28 -6.80
CA LEU A 262 0.30 25.56 -5.55
C LEU A 262 -1.13 25.09 -5.26
N ARG A 263 -1.25 23.86 -4.75
CA ARG A 263 -2.52 23.31 -4.27
C ARG A 263 -2.52 23.35 -2.75
N THR A 264 -3.59 23.88 -2.18
CA THR A 264 -3.81 23.85 -0.73
C THR A 264 -4.55 22.56 -0.38
N SER A 265 -3.95 21.75 0.48
CA SER A 265 -4.58 20.60 1.12
C SER A 265 -4.59 20.82 2.63
N TYR A 266 -5.68 20.46 3.29
CA TYR A 266 -5.80 20.50 4.73
C TYR A 266 -5.57 19.09 5.28
N VAL A 267 -4.57 18.95 6.16
CA VAL A 267 -4.26 17.69 6.83
C VAL A 267 -4.53 17.89 8.31
N ALA A 268 -5.30 16.98 8.91
CA ALA A 268 -5.56 16.98 10.34
C ALA A 268 -4.46 16.17 11.04
N GLU A 269 -3.71 16.82 11.93
CA GLU A 269 -2.71 16.18 12.78
C GLU A 269 -3.18 16.23 14.24
N PRO A 270 -2.94 15.19 15.05
CA PRO A 270 -3.28 15.22 16.47
C PRO A 270 -2.47 16.32 17.17
N SER A 271 -3.10 17.05 18.09
CA SER A 271 -2.49 18.20 18.77
C SER A 271 -1.29 17.87 19.67
N GLY A 272 -0.98 16.58 19.86
CA GLY A 272 0.08 16.12 20.79
C GLY A 272 -0.34 16.14 22.25
N GLU A 273 -1.54 16.65 22.56
CA GLU A 273 -2.13 16.50 23.89
C GLU A 273 -2.33 15.01 24.21
N LYS A 274 -2.08 14.63 25.46
CA LYS A 274 -2.14 13.24 25.94
C LYS A 274 -3.45 12.55 25.57
N ASP A 275 -4.55 13.30 25.55
CA ASP A 275 -5.90 12.78 25.31
C ASP A 275 -6.48 13.17 23.94
N ALA A 276 -5.66 13.67 23.00
CA ALA A 276 -6.11 14.14 21.68
C ALA A 276 -6.93 13.08 20.92
N TRP A 277 -6.48 11.83 20.94
CA TRP A 277 -7.18 10.71 20.29
C TRP A 277 -8.50 10.34 20.98
N THR A 278 -8.53 10.41 22.32
CA THR A 278 -9.75 10.14 23.10
C THR A 278 -10.79 11.24 22.86
N ALA A 279 -10.35 12.50 22.82
CA ALA A 279 -11.21 13.63 22.50
C ALA A 279 -11.76 13.53 21.07
N ALA A 280 -10.90 13.18 20.10
CA ALA A 280 -11.33 12.93 18.72
C ALA A 280 -12.34 11.78 18.62
N LEU A 281 -12.10 10.65 19.30
CA LEU A 281 -13.04 9.53 19.33
C LEU A 281 -14.41 9.96 19.89
N ARG A 282 -14.44 10.73 20.97
CA ARG A 282 -15.70 11.27 21.52
C ARG A 282 -16.39 12.21 20.54
N HIS A 283 -15.63 13.08 19.88
CA HIS A 283 -16.16 13.98 18.85
C HIS A 283 -16.83 13.18 17.72
N TYR A 284 -16.12 12.22 17.12
CA TYR A 284 -16.66 11.41 16.01
C TYR A 284 -17.75 10.44 16.45
N MET A 285 -17.73 9.92 17.68
CA MET A 285 -18.85 9.10 18.17
C MET A 285 -20.16 9.90 18.24
N ASN A 286 -20.09 11.21 18.50
CA ASN A 286 -21.27 12.07 18.57
C ASN A 286 -21.75 12.54 17.19
N HIS A 287 -20.86 12.67 16.20
CA HIS A 287 -21.18 13.21 14.88
C HIS A 287 -21.36 12.12 13.81
N GLU A 288 -20.59 11.03 13.90
CA GLU A 288 -20.53 9.93 12.93
C GLU A 288 -20.50 8.55 13.64
N PRO A 289 -21.53 8.21 14.43
CA PRO A 289 -21.53 7.00 15.27
C PRO A 289 -21.45 5.70 14.46
N GLU A 290 -22.05 5.65 13.27
CA GLU A 290 -22.13 4.41 12.49
C GLU A 290 -20.77 3.97 11.92
N GLU A 291 -19.93 4.91 11.49
CA GLU A 291 -18.57 4.60 11.02
C GLU A 291 -17.70 4.05 12.16
N ILE A 292 -17.80 4.67 13.33
CA ILE A 292 -17.05 4.21 14.51
C ILE A 292 -17.57 2.83 14.97
N LYS A 293 -18.88 2.59 14.99
CA LYS A 293 -19.44 1.27 15.29
C LYS A 293 -18.99 0.21 14.28
N ALA A 294 -18.96 0.53 12.99
CA ALA A 294 -18.47 -0.38 11.96
C ALA A 294 -16.99 -0.74 12.15
N LEU A 295 -16.16 0.25 12.51
CA LEU A 295 -14.76 0.02 12.88
C LEU A 295 -14.65 -0.92 14.09
N ILE A 296 -15.42 -0.66 15.16
CA ILE A 296 -15.43 -1.49 16.37
C ILE A 296 -15.89 -2.92 16.04
N GLN A 297 -16.95 -3.08 15.24
CA GLN A 297 -17.44 -4.40 14.81
C GLN A 297 -16.39 -5.18 14.03
N ARG A 298 -15.66 -4.53 13.12
CA ARG A 298 -14.56 -5.17 12.36
C ARG A 298 -13.44 -5.65 13.28
N LEU A 299 -13.06 -4.84 14.27
CA LEU A 299 -12.04 -5.20 15.27
C LEU A 299 -12.52 -6.36 16.15
N ALA A 300 -13.77 -6.30 16.63
CA ALA A 300 -14.36 -7.37 17.44
C ALA A 300 -14.46 -8.70 16.67
N SER A 301 -14.86 -8.67 15.39
CA SER A 301 -14.89 -9.86 14.54
C SER A 301 -13.50 -10.46 14.30
N ALA A 302 -12.47 -9.61 14.18
CA ALA A 302 -11.08 -10.08 14.07
C ALA A 302 -10.61 -10.74 15.38
N ASP A 303 -10.91 -10.13 16.52
CA ASP A 303 -10.58 -10.68 17.83
C ASP A 303 -11.35 -11.98 18.14
N ALA A 304 -12.58 -12.14 17.63
CA ALA A 304 -13.36 -13.37 17.79
C ALA A 304 -12.78 -14.57 17.01
N ARG A 305 -11.98 -14.32 15.98
CA ARG A 305 -11.28 -15.37 15.22
C ARG A 305 -10.01 -15.85 15.91
N ASP A 306 -9.39 -15.01 16.73
CA ASP A 306 -8.23 -15.35 17.54
C ASP A 306 -8.65 -16.20 18.75
N PRO A 307 -8.22 -17.47 18.87
CA PRO A 307 -8.64 -18.35 19.96
C PRO A 307 -8.34 -17.81 21.36
N GLY A 308 -7.21 -17.12 21.53
CA GLY A 308 -6.76 -16.59 22.82
C GLY A 308 -7.51 -15.32 23.24
N LYS A 309 -7.97 -14.51 22.29
CA LYS A 309 -8.84 -13.37 22.56
C LYS A 309 -10.30 -13.78 22.70
N ARG A 310 -10.78 -14.70 21.85
CA ARG A 310 -12.11 -15.30 21.95
C ARG A 310 -12.37 -15.88 23.34
N ALA A 311 -11.43 -16.67 23.88
CA ALA A 311 -11.57 -17.28 25.20
C ALA A 311 -11.68 -16.26 26.35
N ARG A 312 -11.09 -15.07 26.21
CA ARG A 312 -11.17 -13.98 27.20
C ARG A 312 -12.48 -13.20 27.13
N GLY A 313 -13.22 -13.32 26.04
CA GLY A 313 -14.41 -12.51 25.77
C GLY A 313 -14.05 -11.09 25.31
N ILE A 314 -14.93 -10.50 24.53
CA ILE A 314 -14.79 -9.12 24.03
C ILE A 314 -15.86 -8.27 24.74
N PRO A 315 -15.47 -7.23 25.50
CA PRO A 315 -16.43 -6.39 26.21
C PRO A 315 -17.53 -5.84 25.29
N GLY A 316 -18.79 -6.03 25.66
CA GLY A 316 -19.95 -5.56 24.88
C GLY A 316 -20.35 -6.43 23.68
N PHE A 317 -19.66 -7.55 23.42
CA PHE A 317 -19.96 -8.45 22.30
C PHE A 317 -20.26 -9.89 22.78
N ILE A 318 -21.13 -10.58 22.06
CA ILE A 318 -21.45 -12.00 22.27
C ILE A 318 -20.89 -12.80 21.09
N ILE A 319 -20.07 -13.81 21.36
CA ILE A 319 -19.46 -14.67 20.34
C ILE A 319 -20.30 -15.94 20.17
N ARG A 320 -20.64 -16.31 18.93
CA ARG A 320 -21.38 -17.53 18.58
C ARG A 320 -20.58 -18.36 17.57
N GLU A 321 -20.55 -19.68 17.74
CA GLU A 321 -19.96 -20.60 16.78
C GLU A 321 -21.00 -21.00 15.72
N VAL A 322 -20.62 -20.93 14.45
CA VAL A 322 -21.44 -21.34 13.30
C VAL A 322 -20.57 -22.25 12.43
N LYS A 323 -21.10 -23.38 11.96
CA LYS A 323 -20.42 -24.37 11.09
C LYS A 323 -21.14 -24.43 9.74
N GLU A 324 -20.41 -24.23 8.65
CA GLU A 324 -20.91 -24.23 7.26
C GLU A 324 -19.98 -25.11 6.40
N VAL A 325 -20.51 -25.73 5.32
CA VAL A 325 -19.79 -26.59 4.36
C VAL A 325 -19.13 -25.76 3.27
#